data_AF-A0A497V0N0-F1
#
_entry.id   AF-A0A497V0N0-F1
#
_cell.length_a   1.000
_cell.length_b   1.000
_cell.length_c   1.000
_cell.angle_alpha   90.00
_cell.angle_beta   90.00
_cell.angle_gamma   90.00
#
_symmetry.space_group_name_H-M   'P 1'
#
loop_
_entity.id
_entity.type
_entity.pdbx_description
1 polymer ?
#
loop_
_entity_poly.entity_id
_entity_poly.type
_entity_poly.pdbx_seq_one_letter_code
_entity_poly.pdbx_strand_id
1 'polypeptide(L)'
;MKKIILFFSVLYSLILYSQEKPNYPEPEKGMKRVDLKLPKIENYKDYKVEIKFGIEMEVSECSSVEDFSFNSKNLVEKFAIQPYRYPYYELPKEMPIEMLTFNKPNCDETKKIKKKVVSSQNIFREYNGYYAIPFYIPEKWTVEYRLWKVSSEFQSAGL
;
A
#
# COMPACT_ATOMS: atom_id res chain seq x y z
N MET A 1 32.93 -13.41 -40.43
CA MET A 1 31.72 -12.57 -40.23
C MET A 1 30.57 -13.33 -39.57
N LYS A 2 30.10 -14.47 -40.12
CA LYS A 2 28.96 -15.24 -39.56
C LYS A 2 29.13 -15.69 -38.10
N LYS A 3 30.33 -16.14 -37.71
CA LYS A 3 30.66 -16.53 -36.31
C LYS A 3 30.68 -15.34 -35.33
N ILE A 4 31.06 -14.15 -35.81
CA ILE A 4 31.10 -12.91 -35.00
C ILE A 4 29.67 -12.42 -34.76
N ILE A 5 28.82 -12.43 -35.79
CA ILE A 5 27.40 -12.09 -35.66
C ILE A 5 26.69 -13.07 -34.71
N LEU A 6 27.00 -14.36 -34.82
CA LEU A 6 26.45 -15.38 -33.91
C LEU A 6 26.86 -15.10 -32.45
N PHE A 7 28.13 -14.78 -32.21
CA PHE A 7 28.65 -14.45 -30.89
C PHE A 7 27.96 -13.22 -30.28
N PHE A 8 27.78 -12.14 -31.05
CA PHE A 8 27.04 -10.96 -30.60
C PHE A 8 25.56 -11.26 -30.33
N SER A 9 24.91 -12.12 -31.11
CA SER A 9 23.52 -12.53 -30.86
C SER A 9 23.37 -13.34 -29.57
N VAL A 10 24.33 -14.23 -29.27
CA VAL A 10 24.35 -15.02 -28.04
C VAL A 10 24.62 -14.12 -26.84
N LEU A 11 25.59 -13.19 -26.93
CA LEU A 11 25.84 -12.20 -25.88
C LEU A 11 24.60 -11.34 -25.59
N TYR A 12 23.89 -10.90 -26.64
CA TYR A 12 22.67 -10.10 -26.48
C TYR A 12 21.55 -10.89 -25.80
N SER A 13 21.40 -12.17 -26.12
CA SER A 13 20.42 -13.04 -25.46
C SER A 13 20.71 -13.22 -23.96
N LEU A 14 21.97 -13.36 -23.56
CA LEU A 14 22.35 -13.47 -22.14
C LEU A 14 22.01 -12.20 -21.35
N ILE A 15 22.15 -11.01 -21.97
CA ILE A 15 21.74 -9.74 -21.36
C ILE A 15 20.21 -9.68 -21.19
N LEU A 16 19.44 -10.20 -22.15
CA LEU A 16 17.96 -10.27 -22.05
C LEU A 16 17.48 -11.26 -20.98
N TYR A 17 18.21 -12.35 -20.74
CA TYR A 17 17.91 -13.32 -19.68
C TYR A 17 18.35 -12.85 -18.28
N SER A 18 19.25 -11.88 -18.20
CA SER A 18 19.63 -11.20 -16.95
C SER A 18 18.59 -10.15 -16.54
N GLN A 19 17.31 -10.54 -16.51
CA GLN A 19 16.32 -9.74 -15.78
C GLN A 19 16.66 -9.85 -14.29
N GLU A 20 17.22 -8.79 -13.73
CA GLU A 20 17.48 -8.70 -12.29
C GLU A 20 16.19 -8.97 -11.54
N LYS A 21 16.15 -10.07 -10.79
CA LYS A 21 15.05 -10.37 -9.89
C LYS A 21 15.10 -9.36 -8.74
N PRO A 22 14.00 -8.66 -8.43
CA PRO A 22 14.01 -7.71 -7.33
C PRO A 22 14.29 -8.44 -6.02
N ASN A 23 15.30 -7.97 -5.29
CA ASN A 23 15.58 -8.43 -3.94
C ASN A 23 15.04 -7.40 -2.96
N TYR A 24 13.89 -7.69 -2.35
CA TYR A 24 13.31 -6.84 -1.32
C TYR A 24 13.92 -7.20 0.04
N PRO A 25 14.17 -6.22 0.93
CA PRO A 25 14.78 -6.50 2.24
C PRO A 25 13.86 -7.37 3.11
N GLU A 26 14.42 -8.10 4.06
CA GLU A 26 13.62 -8.74 5.10
C GLU A 26 13.08 -7.68 6.09
N PRO A 27 11.89 -7.87 6.69
CA PRO A 27 11.36 -6.93 7.68
C PRO A 27 12.26 -6.81 8.90
N GLU A 28 12.44 -5.58 9.39
CA GLU A 28 13.11 -5.35 10.67
C GLU A 28 12.28 -5.86 11.86
N LYS A 29 12.92 -6.07 13.01
CA LYS A 29 12.23 -6.53 14.23
C LYS A 29 11.13 -5.55 14.66
N GLY A 30 9.90 -6.05 14.83
CA GLY A 30 8.71 -5.25 15.16
C GLY A 30 7.97 -4.73 13.93
N MET A 31 8.47 -5.03 12.72
CA MET A 31 7.84 -4.75 11.44
C MET A 31 7.44 -6.05 10.76
N LYS A 32 6.49 -5.96 9.84
CA LYS A 32 6.12 -7.05 8.93
C LYS A 32 5.99 -6.53 7.51
N ARG A 33 6.17 -7.43 6.55
CA ARG A 33 5.87 -7.18 5.15
C ARG A 33 4.45 -7.65 4.83
N VAL A 34 3.70 -6.80 4.14
CA VAL A 34 2.39 -7.10 3.57
C VAL A 34 2.46 -6.82 2.07
N ASP A 35 2.19 -7.83 1.26
CA ASP A 35 2.17 -7.69 -0.20
C ASP A 35 0.76 -7.38 -0.70
N LEU A 36 0.55 -6.14 -1.15
CA LEU A 36 -0.71 -5.71 -1.76
C LEU A 36 -0.81 -6.30 -3.17
N LYS A 37 -1.56 -7.41 -3.30
CA LYS A 37 -1.85 -8.05 -4.58
C LYS A 37 -3.23 -7.66 -5.08
N LEU A 38 -3.27 -6.87 -6.15
CA LEU A 38 -4.51 -6.45 -6.78
C LEU A 38 -5.10 -7.56 -7.67
N PRO A 39 -6.43 -7.67 -7.78
CA PRO A 39 -7.08 -8.60 -8.71
C PRO A 39 -6.76 -8.20 -10.15
N LYS A 40 -6.61 -9.15 -11.07
CA LYS A 40 -6.34 -8.86 -12.49
C LYS A 40 -7.58 -8.25 -13.17
N ILE A 41 -7.42 -7.09 -13.81
CA ILE A 41 -8.47 -6.35 -14.51
C ILE A 41 -7.99 -5.96 -15.91
N GLU A 42 -8.83 -6.08 -16.93
CA GLU A 42 -8.47 -5.80 -18.33
C GLU A 42 -8.36 -4.30 -18.61
N ASN A 43 -9.37 -3.51 -18.22
CA ASN A 43 -9.37 -2.06 -18.41
C ASN A 43 -8.86 -1.32 -17.16
N TYR A 44 -7.58 -1.49 -16.87
CA TYR A 44 -6.96 -0.97 -15.65
C TYR A 44 -6.86 0.56 -15.57
N LYS A 45 -6.92 1.25 -16.71
CA LYS A 45 -6.73 2.72 -16.80
C LYS A 45 -7.86 3.51 -16.13
N ASP A 46 -9.04 2.90 -16.00
CA ASP A 46 -10.19 3.52 -15.35
C ASP A 46 -10.18 3.32 -13.84
N TYR A 47 -9.17 2.63 -13.29
CA TYR A 47 -9.10 2.28 -11.88
C TYR A 47 -8.00 3.03 -11.14
N LYS A 48 -8.32 3.43 -9.92
CA LYS A 48 -7.33 3.84 -8.91
C LYS A 48 -7.44 2.96 -7.69
N VAL A 49 -6.34 2.86 -6.96
CA VAL A 49 -6.27 2.16 -5.69
C VAL A 49 -6.25 3.21 -4.59
N GLU A 50 -7.22 3.15 -3.69
CA GLU A 50 -7.13 3.85 -2.41
C GLU A 50 -6.57 2.88 -1.38
N ILE A 51 -5.58 3.35 -0.64
CA ILE A 51 -4.88 2.59 0.38
C ILE A 51 -5.05 3.34 1.72
N LYS A 52 -5.32 2.58 2.77
CA LYS A 52 -5.32 3.03 4.16
C LYS A 52 -4.57 2.04 5.03
N PHE A 53 -4.17 2.46 6.22
CA PHE A 53 -3.61 1.56 7.22
C PHE A 53 -4.62 1.33 8.33
N GLY A 54 -4.76 0.08 8.77
CA GLY A 54 -5.70 -0.31 9.82
C GLY A 54 -5.01 -0.79 11.09
N ILE A 55 -5.64 -0.56 12.24
CA ILE A 55 -5.21 -1.09 13.54
C ILE A 55 -6.42 -1.77 14.19
N GLU A 56 -6.22 -2.98 14.70
CA GLU A 56 -7.21 -3.62 15.56
C GLU A 56 -6.95 -3.20 17.01
N MET A 57 -7.99 -2.69 17.67
CA MET A 57 -7.91 -2.25 19.06
C MET A 57 -9.18 -2.61 19.83
N GLU A 58 -9.03 -2.79 21.14
CA GLU A 58 -10.17 -2.94 22.05
C GLU A 58 -10.63 -1.57 22.51
N VAL A 59 -11.87 -1.25 22.19
CA VAL A 59 -12.54 -0.02 22.64
C VAL A 59 -13.80 -0.38 23.41
N SER A 60 -14.25 0.52 24.28
CA SER A 60 -15.58 0.39 24.88
C SER A 60 -16.65 0.38 23.78
N GLU A 61 -17.73 -0.38 23.96
CA GLU A 61 -18.88 -0.35 23.05
C GLU A 61 -19.55 1.02 22.97
N CYS A 62 -19.32 1.86 23.99
CA CYS A 62 -19.76 3.25 24.07
C CYS A 62 -18.98 4.20 23.17
N SER A 63 -17.74 3.85 22.85
CA SER A 63 -16.78 4.73 22.22
C SER A 63 -16.85 4.61 20.70
N SER A 64 -17.18 5.71 20.03
CA SER A 64 -17.00 5.83 18.59
C SER A 64 -15.62 6.43 18.28
N VAL A 65 -14.74 5.59 17.75
CA VAL A 65 -13.49 5.98 17.08
C VAL A 65 -13.69 5.79 15.58
N GLU A 66 -13.59 6.85 14.79
CA GLU A 66 -13.81 6.77 13.34
C GLU A 66 -12.53 6.40 12.60
N ASP A 67 -11.48 7.15 12.86
CA ASP A 67 -10.17 6.99 12.26
C ASP A 67 -9.06 7.32 13.25
N PHE A 68 -7.82 7.21 12.77
CA PHE A 68 -6.65 7.64 13.50
C PHE A 68 -5.78 8.56 12.65
N SER A 69 -5.10 9.52 13.29
CA SER A 69 -4.26 10.49 12.62
C SER A 69 -3.15 9.80 11.85
N PHE A 70 -2.99 10.13 10.58
CA PHE A 70 -1.92 9.59 9.76
C PHE A 70 -1.36 10.67 8.86
N ASN A 71 -0.04 10.70 8.69
CA ASN A 71 0.63 11.60 7.77
C ASN A 71 1.28 10.78 6.66
N SER A 72 0.75 10.91 5.45
CA SER A 72 1.24 10.20 4.26
C SER A 72 2.69 10.49 3.91
N LYS A 73 3.28 11.60 4.39
CA LYS A 73 4.72 11.87 4.27
C LYS A 73 5.59 10.85 5.01
N ASN A 74 5.04 10.13 5.97
CA ASN A 74 5.73 9.06 6.67
C ASN A 74 5.82 7.79 5.81
N LEU A 75 5.03 7.65 4.75
CA LEU A 75 5.12 6.52 3.84
C LEU A 75 6.27 6.76 2.84
N VAL A 76 7.42 6.17 3.12
CA VAL A 76 8.62 6.33 2.30
C VAL A 76 8.56 5.33 1.14
N GLU A 77 8.70 5.83 -0.08
CA GLU A 77 8.89 5.00 -1.27
C GLU A 77 10.37 4.65 -1.45
N LYS A 78 10.65 3.38 -1.66
CA LYS A 78 11.98 2.84 -1.95
C LYS A 78 11.90 1.89 -3.13
N PHE A 79 13.04 1.54 -3.71
CA PHE A 79 13.11 0.67 -4.88
C PHE A 79 14.05 -0.50 -4.59
N ALA A 80 13.58 -1.72 -4.87
CA ALA A 80 14.43 -2.91 -4.74
C ALA A 80 15.55 -2.92 -5.77
N ILE A 81 15.34 -2.25 -6.90
CA ILE A 81 16.36 -2.03 -7.92
C ILE A 81 16.43 -0.54 -8.22
N GLN A 82 17.52 0.08 -7.78
CA GLN A 82 17.76 1.49 -7.96
C GLN A 82 17.92 1.84 -9.46
N PRO A 83 17.53 3.06 -9.88
CA PRO A 83 16.90 4.09 -9.04
C PRO A 83 15.37 3.98 -8.92
N TYR A 84 14.66 3.32 -9.85
CA TYR A 84 13.19 3.45 -9.96
C TYR A 84 12.43 2.15 -10.28
N ARG A 85 13.04 0.97 -10.10
CA ARG A 85 12.40 -0.31 -10.44
C ARG A 85 11.97 -1.06 -9.19
N TYR A 86 10.78 -1.66 -9.25
CA TYR A 86 10.19 -2.47 -8.18
C TYR A 86 10.01 -1.69 -6.88
N PRO A 87 9.06 -0.73 -6.86
CA PRO A 87 8.81 0.07 -5.68
C PRO A 87 8.27 -0.78 -4.53
N TYR A 88 8.67 -0.40 -3.33
CA TYR A 88 8.07 -0.85 -2.07
C TYR A 88 7.93 0.36 -1.14
N TYR A 89 7.08 0.22 -0.14
CA TYR A 89 6.80 1.29 0.79
C TYR A 89 7.11 0.88 2.22
N GLU A 90 7.58 1.83 3.01
CA GLU A 90 7.96 1.60 4.40
C GLU A 90 7.37 2.70 5.29
N LEU A 91 6.74 2.28 6.38
CA LEU A 91 6.36 3.16 7.48
C LEU A 91 7.44 3.15 8.56
N PRO A 92 7.60 4.25 9.31
CA PRO A 92 8.36 4.24 10.55
C PRO A 92 7.80 3.19 11.50
N LYS A 93 8.69 2.52 12.24
CA LYS A 93 8.33 1.54 13.26
C LYS A 93 7.46 2.13 14.36
N GLU A 94 7.79 3.34 14.79
CA GLU A 94 7.04 4.10 15.78
C GLU A 94 6.51 5.36 15.11
N MET A 95 5.19 5.55 15.21
CA MET A 95 4.51 6.73 14.72
C MET A 95 3.55 7.21 15.81
N PRO A 96 3.55 8.50 16.17
CA PRO A 96 2.52 9.04 17.04
C PRO A 96 1.17 8.91 16.33
N ILE A 97 0.20 8.35 17.03
CA ILE A 97 -1.17 8.21 16.55
C ILE A 97 -2.08 8.91 17.54
N GLU A 98 -2.87 9.83 17.02
CA GLU A 98 -3.95 10.50 17.73
C GLU A 98 -5.28 9.93 17.26
N MET A 99 -6.20 9.72 18.19
CA MET A 99 -7.56 9.24 17.89
C MET A 99 -8.54 10.11 18.65
N LEU A 100 -9.55 10.62 17.94
CA LEU A 100 -10.68 11.28 18.58
C LEU A 100 -11.72 10.23 18.93
N THR A 101 -12.10 10.23 20.20
CA THR A 101 -13.10 9.30 20.74
C THR A 101 -14.30 10.09 21.24
N PHE A 102 -15.50 9.72 20.77
CA PHE A 102 -16.74 10.25 21.30
C PHE A 102 -17.47 9.16 22.07
N ASN A 103 -17.96 9.48 23.27
CA ASN A 103 -18.72 8.55 24.09
C ASN A 103 -20.22 8.77 23.88
N LYS A 104 -20.94 7.69 23.62
CA LYS A 104 -22.40 7.71 23.55
C LYS A 104 -22.97 7.75 24.98
N PRO A 105 -24.01 8.53 25.26
CA PRO A 105 -24.71 8.47 26.53
C PRO A 105 -25.47 7.13 26.67
N ASN A 106 -25.66 6.67 27.90
CA ASN A 106 -26.47 5.48 28.26
C ASN A 106 -25.98 4.14 27.70
N CYS A 107 -24.69 3.85 27.79
CA CYS A 107 -24.13 2.53 27.46
C CYS A 107 -23.12 2.09 28.54
N ASP A 108 -22.83 0.80 28.59
CA ASP A 108 -21.94 0.21 29.58
C ASP A 108 -20.48 0.31 29.14
N GLU A 109 -19.71 1.19 29.78
CA GLU A 109 -18.30 1.39 29.45
C GLU A 109 -17.41 0.18 29.76
N THR A 110 -17.87 -0.76 30.60
CA THR A 110 -17.10 -1.94 30.99
C THR A 110 -17.03 -2.98 29.87
N LYS A 111 -17.98 -2.95 28.93
CA LYS A 111 -18.04 -3.90 27.83
C LYS A 111 -17.16 -3.44 26.67
N LYS A 112 -16.12 -4.22 26.41
CA LYS A 112 -15.14 -3.97 25.34
C LYS A 112 -15.46 -4.77 24.09
N ILE A 113 -15.25 -4.14 22.94
CA ILE A 113 -15.34 -4.75 21.62
C ILE A 113 -14.03 -4.55 20.86
N LYS A 114 -13.68 -5.53 20.03
CA LYS A 114 -12.60 -5.37 19.05
C LYS A 114 -13.11 -4.55 17.88
N LYS A 115 -12.41 -3.47 17.56
CA LYS A 115 -12.72 -2.60 16.43
C LYS A 115 -11.47 -2.42 15.58
N LYS A 116 -11.67 -2.47 14.26
CA LYS A 116 -10.67 -2.03 13.29
C LYS A 116 -10.88 -0.55 13.00
N VAL A 117 -9.85 0.24 13.24
CA VAL A 117 -9.83 1.69 12.95
C VAL A 117 -8.83 1.91 11.82
N VAL A 118 -9.18 2.72 10.83
CA VAL A 118 -8.33 3.00 9.67
C VAL A 118 -7.75 4.41 9.73
N SER A 119 -6.66 4.65 9.01
CA SER A 119 -6.02 5.95 8.93
C SER A 119 -6.93 7.02 8.33
N SER A 120 -6.84 8.25 8.83
CA SER A 120 -7.68 9.37 8.38
C SER A 120 -7.38 9.78 6.93
N GLN A 121 -6.11 9.84 6.54
CA GLN A 121 -5.71 10.20 5.18
C GLN A 121 -5.91 9.06 4.17
N ASN A 122 -6.37 9.43 2.98
CA ASN A 122 -6.51 8.54 1.83
C ASN A 122 -5.21 8.60 0.99
N ILE A 123 -4.59 7.45 0.73
CA ILE A 123 -3.45 7.37 -0.19
C ILE A 123 -3.95 6.82 -1.52
N PHE A 124 -3.89 7.64 -2.58
CA PHE A 124 -4.27 7.21 -3.92
C PHE A 124 -3.05 6.81 -4.75
N ARG A 125 -3.18 5.69 -5.46
CA ARG A 125 -2.22 5.21 -6.45
C ARG A 125 -2.95 4.84 -7.74
N GLU A 126 -2.23 4.94 -8.86
CA GLU A 126 -2.70 4.35 -10.11
C GLU A 126 -2.80 2.83 -9.95
N TYR A 127 -3.80 2.22 -10.56
CA TYR A 127 -3.91 0.77 -10.54
C TYR A 127 -2.72 0.14 -11.26
N ASN A 128 -2.09 -0.84 -10.62
CA ASN A 128 -1.07 -1.69 -11.22
C ASN A 128 -1.20 -3.12 -10.67
N GLY A 129 -1.87 -3.99 -11.43
CA GLY A 129 -2.07 -5.39 -11.08
C GLY A 129 -0.98 -6.34 -11.60
N TYR A 130 0.11 -5.85 -12.19
CA TYR A 130 1.15 -6.70 -12.79
C TYR A 130 2.04 -7.39 -11.74
N TYR A 131 2.23 -6.76 -10.58
CA TYR A 131 3.00 -7.29 -9.47
C TYR A 131 2.37 -6.89 -8.13
N ALA A 132 2.67 -7.65 -7.09
CA ALA A 132 2.28 -7.26 -5.74
C ALA A 132 3.19 -6.14 -5.24
N ILE A 133 2.62 -5.15 -4.57
CA ILE A 133 3.35 -4.00 -4.02
C ILE A 133 3.66 -4.27 -2.55
N PRO A 134 4.94 -4.38 -2.15
CA PRO A 134 5.29 -4.64 -0.76
C PRO A 134 5.15 -3.39 0.12
N PHE A 135 4.59 -3.59 1.32
CA PHE A 135 4.51 -2.60 2.38
C PHE A 135 5.17 -3.16 3.64
N TYR A 136 6.15 -2.44 4.18
CA TYR A 136 6.77 -2.70 5.47
C TYR A 136 6.09 -1.83 6.52
N ILE A 137 5.34 -2.45 7.41
CA ILE A 137 4.49 -1.77 8.40
C ILE A 137 4.70 -2.37 9.79
N PRO A 138 4.34 -1.65 10.87
CA PRO A 138 4.38 -2.23 12.22
C PRO A 138 3.55 -3.51 12.32
N GLU A 139 3.98 -4.47 13.13
CA GLU A 139 3.37 -5.82 13.21
C GLU A 139 1.85 -5.80 13.47
N LYS A 140 1.37 -4.87 14.28
CA LYS A 140 -0.05 -4.74 14.65
C LYS A 140 -0.90 -3.99 13.62
N TRP A 141 -0.28 -3.40 12.61
CA TRP A 141 -0.97 -2.63 11.58
C TRP A 141 -1.40 -3.55 10.43
N THR A 142 -2.30 -3.07 9.58
CA THR A 142 -2.83 -3.77 8.40
C THR A 142 -2.83 -2.81 7.21
N VAL A 143 -2.72 -3.35 6.00
CA VAL A 143 -2.86 -2.57 4.75
C VAL A 143 -4.25 -2.83 4.22
N GLU A 144 -5.05 -1.78 4.18
CA GLU A 144 -6.41 -1.79 3.64
C GLU A 144 -6.38 -1.16 2.26
N TYR A 145 -7.21 -1.69 1.35
CA TYR A 145 -7.39 -1.06 0.06
C TYR A 145 -8.83 -1.19 -0.43
N ARG A 146 -9.21 -0.27 -1.31
CA ARG A 146 -10.38 -0.43 -2.18
C ARG A 146 -10.08 0.15 -3.56
N LEU A 147 -10.80 -0.35 -4.55
CA LEU A 147 -10.69 0.11 -5.92
C LEU A 147 -11.73 1.20 -6.20
N TRP A 148 -11.27 2.28 -6.79
CA TRP A 148 -12.12 3.31 -7.39
C TRP A 148 -12.17 3.08 -8.87
N LYS A 149 -13.35 3.26 -9.47
CA LYS A 149 -13.55 3.19 -10.91
C LYS A 149 -14.14 4.49 -11.39
N VAL A 150 -13.54 5.07 -12.42
CA VAL A 150 -14.12 6.21 -13.12
C VAL A 150 -15.41 5.73 -13.83
N SER A 151 -16.52 6.40 -13.54
CA SER A 151 -17.82 6.14 -14.18
C SER A 151 -18.31 7.29 -15.05
N SER A 152 -17.62 8.43 -15.02
CA SER A 152 -17.99 9.66 -15.70
C SER A 152 -17.06 9.96 -16.86
N GLU A 153 -17.58 10.62 -17.87
CA GLU A 153 -16.79 11.21 -18.95
C GLU A 153 -16.16 12.55 -18.51
N PHE A 154 -15.15 12.99 -19.26
CA PHE A 154 -14.57 14.31 -19.06
C PHE A 154 -15.62 15.39 -19.34
N GLN A 155 -15.70 16.38 -18.45
CA GLN A 155 -16.54 17.56 -18.59
C GLN A 155 -15.65 18.78 -18.78
N SER A 156 -16.04 19.69 -19.66
CA SER A 156 -15.42 21.01 -19.74
C SER A 156 -15.95 21.88 -18.60
N ALA A 157 -15.06 22.43 -17.77
CA ALA A 157 -15.45 23.44 -16.80
C ALA A 157 -15.84 24.73 -17.54
N GLY A 158 -17.08 25.19 -17.37
CA GLY A 158 -17.52 26.52 -17.79
C GLY A 158 -17.20 27.56 -16.71
N LEU A 159 -16.88 28.79 -17.11
CA LEU A 159 -16.87 29.97 -16.24
C LEU A 159 -18.30 30.36 -15.86
#